data_AF-C9LDJ7-F1
#
_entry.id   AF-C9LDJ7-F1
#
_cell.length_a   1.000
_cell.length_b   1.000
_cell.length_c   1.000
_cell.angle_alpha   90.00
_cell.angle_beta   90.00
_cell.angle_gamma   90.00
#
_symmetry.space_group_name_H-M   'P 1'
#
loop_
_entity.id
_entity.type
_entity.pdbx_description
1 polymer ?
#
loop_
_entity_poly.entity_id
_entity_poly.type
_entity_poly.pdbx_seq_one_letter_code
_entity_poly.pdbx_strand_id
1 'polypeptide(L)'
;MRKFLLSFFLLMAIGLNAKDYKVSTALEFVKALGSNRTIIVEGVINLSDVLENGDLCKELGMEAAEYDIDTKSMLIRNYETDGHMLTLNKVKNLTIKGKDGATILISPRYAYPLSFLKCKGIKLINFTAGHTDEGYCTGGVLEFKQCEDIEIDRCDLFGCGIEGITATNTKNLVCKKSIIRDCSYSIMELLNCANMTFEDCDFYRCREFTMISIMDCTNSNFTRCRISQNEGTLFGLDNSEITLNECEIHHIGKIGNINLKKYPTTKFYNDNDDLEGRGFGPTGRSNMKANKEASEDGYKGAGSDCECGEEEEEWISENVAENHRAAFGSALEDYWGETQISLPQSEGTPNIFNLTLAFCKQWMGNDGDPRKILVEYATGKRTMKVDTEETSNVTGTKAFYEDDCSITYNLKKGWLSSNNSDLSRNLEAGVWNRNNGHKLLIVVLEQLMGGMSSRCYCYDYDPTTRKLRPLPDLKKLIEMKHIGAIQLPRRGKDIYLNSNVESPSENIVFKWNGYSFSVKK
;
A
#
# COMPACT_ATOMS: atom_id res chain seq x y z
N MET A 1 2.00 74.48 -0.03
CA MET A 1 2.96 73.36 0.07
C MET A 1 2.42 72.31 1.03
N ARG A 2 1.52 71.45 0.56
CA ARG A 2 0.94 70.31 1.28
C ARG A 2 0.38 69.37 0.23
N LYS A 3 1.24 68.46 -0.24
CA LYS A 3 1.01 67.28 -1.09
C LYS A 3 2.42 66.72 -1.35
N PHE A 4 2.56 65.40 -1.40
CA PHE A 4 3.81 64.60 -1.45
C PHE A 4 4.40 64.17 -0.11
N LEU A 5 3.73 63.23 0.57
CA LEU A 5 4.36 62.21 1.40
C LEU A 5 3.32 61.12 1.71
N LEU A 6 2.76 60.53 0.64
CA LEU A 6 1.80 59.43 0.74
C LEU A 6 2.01 58.45 -0.42
N SER A 7 3.24 57.93 -0.55
CA SER A 7 3.54 56.80 -1.44
C SER A 7 4.92 56.22 -1.13
N PHE A 8 5.11 55.63 0.05
CA PHE A 8 6.24 54.73 0.31
C PHE A 8 5.93 53.77 1.48
N PHE A 9 4.79 53.09 1.40
CA PHE A 9 4.62 51.78 2.04
C PHE A 9 4.57 50.75 0.93
N LEU A 10 5.73 50.58 0.30
CA LEU A 10 6.05 49.50 -0.61
C LEU A 10 6.05 48.20 0.20
N LEU A 11 5.34 47.20 -0.31
CA LEU A 11 5.34 45.79 0.05
C LEU A 11 6.55 45.36 0.89
N MET A 12 6.40 45.37 2.21
CA MET A 12 7.15 44.46 3.06
C MET A 12 6.32 43.19 3.12
N ALA A 13 6.43 42.36 2.06
CA ALA A 13 6.06 40.96 2.17
C ALA A 13 6.90 40.41 3.32
N ILE A 14 6.26 40.22 4.47
CA ILE A 14 6.82 39.47 5.57
C ILE A 14 6.92 38.03 5.04
N GLY A 15 8.05 37.73 4.38
CA GLY A 15 8.50 36.38 4.21
C GLY A 15 8.77 35.84 5.60
N LEU A 16 7.72 35.29 6.24
CA LEU A 16 7.91 34.28 7.26
C LEU A 16 8.82 33.24 6.62
N ASN A 17 10.07 33.15 7.09
CA ASN A 17 10.96 32.07 6.70
C ASN A 17 10.21 30.77 7.02
N ALA A 18 9.68 30.13 5.98
CA ALA A 18 9.02 28.83 6.11
C ALA A 18 10.05 27.91 6.75
N LYS A 19 9.71 27.33 7.90
CA LYS A 19 10.61 26.39 8.57
C LYS A 19 10.72 25.15 7.68
N ASP A 20 11.95 24.77 7.35
CA ASP A 20 12.25 23.57 6.57
C ASP A 20 12.21 22.32 7.48
N TYR A 21 11.44 21.32 7.10
CA TYR A 21 11.34 20.03 7.76
C TYR A 21 11.82 18.93 6.81
N LYS A 22 12.97 18.33 7.11
CA LYS A 22 13.46 17.17 6.34
C LYS A 22 12.86 15.90 6.90
N VAL A 23 12.32 15.05 6.03
CA VAL A 23 11.62 13.83 6.41
C VAL A 23 12.01 12.69 5.48
N SER A 24 12.14 11.50 6.06
CA SER A 24 12.52 10.27 5.35
C SER A 24 11.61 9.08 5.68
N THR A 25 10.69 9.26 6.63
CA THR A 25 9.71 8.25 7.04
C THR A 25 8.29 8.83 7.04
N ALA A 26 7.27 7.96 6.93
CA ALA A 26 5.87 8.38 6.98
C ALA A 26 5.51 9.10 8.29
N LEU A 27 6.04 8.63 9.42
CA LEU A 27 5.81 9.26 10.72
C LEU A 27 6.39 10.68 10.80
N GLU A 28 7.62 10.88 10.31
CA GLU A 28 8.23 12.21 10.25
C GLU A 28 7.45 13.14 9.32
N PHE A 29 7.04 12.64 8.15
CA PHE A 29 6.24 13.38 7.19
C PHE A 29 4.94 13.86 7.80
N VAL A 30 4.16 12.96 8.41
CA VAL A 30 2.90 13.29 9.05
C VAL A 30 3.08 14.30 10.19
N LYS A 31 4.09 14.13 11.04
CA LYS A 31 4.41 15.10 12.11
C LYS A 31 4.82 16.48 11.57
N ALA A 32 5.43 16.53 10.39
CA ALA A 32 5.86 17.77 9.76
C ALA A 32 4.70 18.55 9.12
N LEU A 33 3.55 17.92 8.83
CA LEU A 33 2.42 18.57 8.17
C LEU A 33 1.87 19.76 8.96
N GLY A 34 1.49 20.80 8.23
CA GLY A 34 0.86 22.00 8.79
C GLY A 34 1.12 23.25 7.97
N SER A 35 0.60 24.37 8.46
CA SER A 35 0.68 25.65 7.74
C SER A 35 2.07 26.31 7.84
N ASN A 36 2.36 27.21 6.88
CA ASN A 36 3.51 28.12 6.82
C ASN A 36 4.87 27.43 6.94
N ARG A 37 5.09 26.39 6.15
CA ARG A 37 6.30 25.57 6.23
C ARG A 37 6.62 24.89 4.90
N THR A 38 7.86 24.41 4.83
CA THR A 38 8.36 23.62 3.72
C THR A 38 8.79 22.26 4.24
N ILE A 39 8.28 21.19 3.65
CA ILE A 39 8.64 19.81 3.95
C ILE A 39 9.50 19.31 2.79
N ILE A 40 10.70 18.85 3.12
CA ILE A 40 11.66 18.27 2.20
C ILE A 40 11.62 16.76 2.35
N VAL A 41 11.09 16.07 1.34
CA VAL A 41 10.92 14.61 1.33
C VAL A 41 12.16 13.95 0.73
N GLU A 42 12.69 12.95 1.44
CA GLU A 42 13.82 12.14 1.01
C GLU A 42 13.44 10.66 0.96
N GLY A 43 13.78 9.98 -0.14
CA GLY A 43 13.48 8.55 -0.30
C GLY A 43 12.00 8.25 -0.53
N VAL A 44 11.59 7.04 -0.17
CA VAL A 44 10.24 6.52 -0.40
C VAL A 44 9.48 6.49 0.92
N ILE A 45 8.35 7.20 0.96
CA ILE A 45 7.44 7.27 2.10
C ILE A 45 6.15 6.55 1.73
N ASN A 46 5.71 5.56 2.51
CA ASN A 46 4.39 4.96 2.38
C ASN A 46 3.50 5.41 3.56
N LEU A 47 2.46 6.19 3.28
CA LEU A 47 1.58 6.74 4.32
C LEU A 47 0.80 5.66 5.07
N SER A 48 0.59 4.48 4.47
CA SER A 48 -0.05 3.35 5.13
C SER A 48 0.72 2.85 6.34
N ASP A 49 2.03 3.12 6.44
CA ASP A 49 2.85 2.81 7.62
C ASP A 49 2.39 3.58 8.88
N VAL A 50 1.62 4.66 8.72
CA VAL A 50 1.03 5.44 9.81
C VAL A 50 -0.49 5.28 9.82
N LEU A 51 -1.13 5.43 8.67
CA LEU A 51 -2.58 5.57 8.57
C LEU A 51 -3.34 4.32 8.97
N GLU A 52 -2.75 3.12 8.90
CA GLU A 52 -3.42 1.89 9.34
C GLU A 52 -3.32 1.65 10.86
N ASN A 53 -2.45 2.38 11.58
CA ASN A 53 -2.36 2.32 13.04
C ASN A 53 -3.26 3.40 13.67
N GLY A 54 -4.47 3.01 14.05
CA GLY A 54 -5.47 3.93 14.62
C GLY A 54 -5.04 4.61 15.92
N ASP A 55 -4.26 3.94 16.79
CA ASP A 55 -3.82 4.53 18.06
C ASP A 55 -2.70 5.55 17.85
N LEU A 56 -1.73 5.25 16.98
CA LEU A 56 -0.74 6.21 16.53
C LEU A 56 -1.38 7.43 15.86
N CYS A 57 -2.42 7.23 15.04
CA CYS A 57 -3.14 8.34 14.42
C CYS A 57 -3.80 9.26 15.47
N LYS A 58 -4.37 8.72 16.55
CA LYS A 58 -4.91 9.51 17.66
C LYS A 58 -3.80 10.30 18.37
N GLU A 59 -2.64 9.69 18.62
CA GLU A 59 -1.49 10.37 19.22
C GLU A 59 -0.97 11.53 18.36
N LEU A 60 -1.10 11.40 17.04
CA LEU A 60 -0.76 12.45 16.06
C LEU A 60 -1.85 13.52 15.92
N GLY A 61 -2.94 13.41 16.70
CA GLY A 61 -4.05 14.36 16.68
C GLY A 61 -4.92 14.25 15.44
N MET A 62 -4.96 13.07 14.79
CA MET A 62 -5.90 12.82 13.70
C MET A 62 -7.28 12.50 14.26
N GLU A 63 -8.29 13.13 13.67
CA GLU A 63 -9.68 12.75 13.92
C GLU A 63 -10.15 11.78 12.83
N ALA A 64 -10.94 10.78 13.24
CA ALA A 64 -11.69 9.98 12.28
C ALA A 64 -12.70 10.89 11.57
N ALA A 65 -12.90 10.66 10.27
CA ALA A 65 -13.90 11.41 9.54
C ALA A 65 -15.31 11.13 10.10
N GLU A 66 -15.95 12.16 10.66
CA GLU A 66 -17.40 12.19 10.84
C GLU A 66 -18.05 12.76 9.56
N TYR A 67 -19.31 12.38 9.28
CA TYR A 67 -20.05 12.82 8.10
C TYR A 67 -20.22 14.35 8.00
N ASP A 68 -19.84 15.12 9.01
CA ASP A 68 -19.98 16.57 9.08
C ASP A 68 -18.64 17.31 8.81
N ILE A 69 -18.54 17.92 7.63
CA ILE A 69 -17.32 18.51 7.02
C ILE A 69 -16.89 19.85 7.66
N ASP A 70 -17.29 20.14 8.90
CA ASP A 70 -16.77 21.27 9.69
C ASP A 70 -15.91 20.86 10.88
N THR A 71 -15.11 19.80 10.71
CA THR A 71 -14.09 19.43 11.68
C THR A 71 -13.11 20.61 11.90
N LYS A 72 -12.70 20.78 13.16
CA LYS A 72 -11.65 21.74 13.54
C LYS A 72 -10.25 21.17 13.29
N SER A 73 -10.14 19.86 13.08
CA SER A 73 -8.87 19.18 12.95
C SER A 73 -8.21 19.40 11.61
N MET A 74 -6.88 19.54 11.67
CA MET A 74 -6.01 19.74 10.52
C MET A 74 -5.74 18.43 9.76
N LEU A 75 -5.65 17.32 10.49
CA LEU A 75 -5.41 16.00 9.94
C LEU A 75 -6.68 15.17 10.13
N ILE A 76 -7.31 14.78 9.03
CA ILE A 76 -8.50 13.93 9.05
C ILE A 76 -8.10 12.57 8.45
N ARG A 77 -8.47 11.50 9.17
CA ARG A 77 -8.26 10.12 8.74
C ARG A 77 -9.58 9.58 8.22
N ASN A 78 -9.68 9.44 6.91
CA ASN A 78 -10.86 8.90 6.23
C ASN A 78 -10.65 7.39 5.99
N TYR A 79 -11.70 6.59 6.17
CA TYR A 79 -11.72 5.21 5.75
C TYR A 79 -12.33 5.13 4.34
N GLU A 80 -11.58 4.58 3.39
CA GLU A 80 -11.97 4.40 2.00
C GLU A 80 -11.88 2.91 1.67
N THR A 81 -13.03 2.22 1.72
CA THR A 81 -13.27 0.81 1.32
C THR A 81 -12.26 -0.25 1.82
N ASP A 82 -10.99 -0.23 1.40
CA ASP A 82 -9.92 -1.17 1.73
C ASP A 82 -8.77 -0.58 2.58
N GLY A 83 -8.90 0.65 3.08
CA GLY A 83 -7.98 1.21 4.07
C GLY A 83 -8.19 2.69 4.34
N HIS A 84 -7.17 3.38 4.85
CA HIS A 84 -7.28 4.76 5.29
C HIS A 84 -6.47 5.73 4.44
N MET A 85 -7.02 6.93 4.27
CA MET A 85 -6.35 8.07 3.63
C MET A 85 -6.21 9.25 4.58
N LEU A 86 -5.29 10.16 4.21
CA LEU A 86 -5.06 11.40 4.93
C LEU A 86 -5.65 12.59 4.16
N THR A 87 -6.50 13.36 4.83
CA THR A 87 -7.01 14.64 4.35
C THR A 87 -6.44 15.78 5.19
N LEU A 88 -5.77 16.72 4.52
CA LEU A 88 -5.26 17.97 5.09
C LEU A 88 -6.37 19.03 5.03
N ASN A 89 -6.84 19.49 6.18
CA ASN A 89 -7.95 20.43 6.30
C ASN A 89 -7.48 21.82 6.74
N LYS A 90 -7.94 22.87 6.06
CA LYS A 90 -7.70 24.29 6.40
C LYS A 90 -6.21 24.68 6.49
N VAL A 91 -5.32 23.95 5.80
CA VAL A 91 -3.87 24.23 5.77
C VAL A 91 -3.54 25.37 4.80
N LYS A 92 -2.62 26.26 5.21
CA LYS A 92 -2.20 27.42 4.42
C LYS A 92 -0.69 27.48 4.22
N ASN A 93 -0.24 27.88 3.03
CA ASN A 93 1.17 28.14 2.72
C ASN A 93 2.08 26.94 3.04
N LEU A 94 1.69 25.75 2.57
CA LEU A 94 2.47 24.51 2.74
C LEU A 94 3.18 24.20 1.41
N THR A 95 4.49 24.00 1.48
CA THR A 95 5.28 23.44 0.38
C THR A 95 5.70 22.02 0.73
N ILE A 96 5.39 21.04 -0.11
CA ILE A 96 5.96 19.68 -0.06
C ILE A 96 6.88 19.56 -1.27
N LYS A 97 8.18 19.39 -1.00
CA LYS A 97 9.23 19.35 -2.02
C LYS A 97 10.05 18.08 -1.90
N GLY A 98 10.07 17.27 -2.94
CA GLY A 98 10.91 16.08 -3.01
C GLY A 98 12.35 16.40 -3.40
N LYS A 99 13.29 15.64 -2.84
CA LYS A 99 14.63 15.46 -3.40
C LYS A 99 14.60 14.46 -4.57
N ASP A 100 15.75 14.26 -5.20
CA ASP A 100 15.92 13.27 -6.27
C ASP A 100 15.40 11.90 -5.83
N GLY A 101 14.45 11.36 -6.61
CA GLY A 101 13.83 10.06 -6.35
C GLY A 101 12.86 10.01 -5.17
N ALA A 102 12.41 11.16 -4.67
CA ALA A 102 11.42 11.20 -3.60
C ALA A 102 10.06 10.68 -4.07
N THR A 103 9.47 9.79 -3.27
CA THR A 103 8.18 9.15 -3.57
C THR A 103 7.26 9.17 -2.36
N ILE A 104 6.00 9.51 -2.57
CA ILE A 104 4.91 9.40 -1.58
C ILE A 104 3.90 8.37 -2.08
N LEU A 105 3.77 7.26 -1.36
CA LEU A 105 2.92 6.14 -1.70
C LEU A 105 1.80 5.96 -0.68
N ILE A 106 0.73 5.32 -1.12
CA ILE A 106 -0.31 4.77 -0.27
C ILE A 106 -0.68 3.37 -0.78
N SER A 107 -0.93 2.44 0.14
CA SER A 107 -1.25 1.06 -0.24
C SER A 107 -2.74 0.82 -0.52
N PRO A 108 -3.70 1.30 0.31
CA PRO A 108 -5.13 1.20 -0.01
C PRO A 108 -5.44 1.80 -1.38
N ARG A 109 -6.12 1.04 -2.23
CA ARG A 109 -6.33 1.40 -3.64
C ARG A 109 -7.38 2.50 -3.79
N TYR A 110 -8.28 2.60 -2.81
CA TYR A 110 -9.35 3.60 -2.79
C TYR A 110 -8.92 4.91 -2.11
N ALA A 111 -7.72 4.97 -1.52
CA ALA A 111 -7.21 6.14 -0.81
C ALA A 111 -6.49 7.11 -1.75
N TYR A 112 -6.62 8.41 -1.52
CA TYR A 112 -5.74 9.40 -2.15
C TYR A 112 -4.39 9.45 -1.42
N PRO A 113 -3.25 9.34 -2.13
CA PRO A 113 -1.95 9.64 -1.55
C PRO A 113 -1.90 10.98 -0.83
N LEU A 114 -2.51 12.03 -1.40
CA LEU A 114 -2.67 13.33 -0.74
C LEU A 114 -4.04 13.94 -1.08
N SER A 115 -4.86 14.19 -0.05
CA SER A 115 -6.11 14.95 -0.17
C SER A 115 -6.04 16.26 0.61
N PHE A 116 -6.59 17.32 0.01
CA PHE A 116 -6.62 18.68 0.54
C PHE A 116 -8.06 19.19 0.58
N LEU A 117 -8.47 19.65 1.75
CA LEU A 117 -9.78 20.24 2.02
C LEU A 117 -9.62 21.67 2.53
N LYS A 118 -10.29 22.64 1.90
CA LYS A 118 -10.30 24.05 2.34
C LYS A 118 -8.88 24.65 2.48
N CYS A 119 -7.92 24.16 1.70
CA CYS A 119 -6.52 24.58 1.77
C CYS A 119 -6.22 25.77 0.85
N LYS A 120 -5.20 26.56 1.19
CA LYS A 120 -4.78 27.71 0.39
C LYS A 120 -3.27 27.85 0.26
N GLY A 121 -2.75 28.12 -0.94
CA GLY A 121 -1.32 28.34 -1.14
C GLY A 121 -0.51 27.06 -0.95
N ILE A 122 -0.91 25.98 -1.61
CA ILE A 122 -0.24 24.68 -1.52
C ILE A 122 0.71 24.52 -2.71
N LYS A 123 1.94 24.09 -2.43
CA LYS A 123 2.95 23.81 -3.45
C LYS A 123 3.43 22.38 -3.36
N LEU A 124 3.29 21.63 -4.44
CA LEU A 124 3.72 20.24 -4.59
C LEU A 124 4.82 20.19 -5.65
N ILE A 125 6.05 19.87 -5.25
CA ILE A 125 7.23 20.09 -6.08
C ILE A 125 8.11 18.85 -6.11
N ASN A 126 8.46 18.37 -7.30
CA ASN A 126 9.57 17.43 -7.52
C ASN A 126 9.46 16.10 -6.75
N PHE A 127 8.30 15.44 -6.78
CA PHE A 127 8.17 14.07 -6.25
C PHE A 127 7.27 13.20 -7.13
N THR A 128 7.41 11.89 -6.95
CA THR A 128 6.49 10.89 -7.50
C THR A 128 5.40 10.58 -6.46
N ALA A 129 4.14 10.49 -6.86
CA ALA A 129 3.05 10.06 -5.98
C ALA A 129 2.14 9.04 -6.65
N GLY A 130 1.68 8.05 -5.89
CA GLY A 130 0.86 6.96 -6.42
C GLY A 130 0.56 5.82 -5.46
N HIS A 131 -0.02 4.76 -6.01
CA HIS A 131 -0.40 3.54 -5.29
C HIS A 131 0.60 2.41 -5.49
N THR A 132 0.69 1.48 -4.53
CA THR A 132 1.55 0.29 -4.64
C THR A 132 0.92 -0.90 -5.38
N ASP A 133 -0.42 -1.01 -5.42
CA ASP A 133 -1.15 -2.20 -5.90
C ASP A 133 -2.13 -1.82 -7.04
N GLU A 134 -2.29 -2.58 -8.14
CA GLU A 134 -3.39 -2.32 -9.13
C GLU A 134 -4.74 -2.94 -8.71
N GLY A 135 -5.85 -2.33 -9.13
CA GLY A 135 -7.21 -2.82 -8.93
C GLY A 135 -8.30 -1.83 -9.40
N TYR A 136 -9.57 -2.20 -9.26
CA TYR A 136 -10.70 -1.24 -9.36
C TYR A 136 -10.59 -0.26 -8.19
N CYS A 137 -10.26 1.00 -8.46
CA CYS A 137 -9.99 2.02 -7.45
C CYS A 137 -11.04 3.12 -7.50
N THR A 138 -11.36 3.71 -6.35
CA THR A 138 -12.25 4.89 -6.26
C THR A 138 -11.57 6.17 -5.77
N GLY A 139 -10.27 6.13 -5.46
CA GLY A 139 -9.49 7.32 -5.11
C GLY A 139 -8.56 7.71 -6.24
N GLY A 140 -8.49 9.00 -6.59
CA GLY A 140 -7.43 9.55 -7.45
C GLY A 140 -6.07 9.68 -6.74
N VAL A 141 -5.09 10.31 -7.40
CA VAL A 141 -3.74 10.50 -6.84
C VAL A 141 -3.66 11.77 -5.97
N LEU A 142 -4.21 12.88 -6.46
CA LEU A 142 -4.31 14.15 -5.73
C LEU A 142 -5.75 14.65 -5.69
N GLU A 143 -6.25 14.96 -4.50
CA GLU A 143 -7.60 15.53 -4.32
C GLU A 143 -7.55 16.97 -3.80
N PHE A 144 -8.35 17.86 -4.41
CA PHE A 144 -8.51 19.24 -3.97
C PHE A 144 -9.99 19.62 -3.84
N LYS A 145 -10.49 19.70 -2.61
CA LYS A 145 -11.86 20.12 -2.29
C LYS A 145 -11.85 21.52 -1.68
N GLN A 146 -12.55 22.46 -2.31
CA GLN A 146 -12.69 23.84 -1.83
C GLN A 146 -11.35 24.56 -1.63
N CYS A 147 -10.38 24.33 -2.51
CA CYS A 147 -9.01 24.84 -2.37
C CYS A 147 -8.75 26.09 -3.22
N GLU A 148 -7.70 26.83 -2.91
CA GLU A 148 -7.28 28.02 -3.66
C GLU A 148 -5.76 28.11 -3.77
N ASP A 149 -5.25 28.61 -4.90
CA ASP A 149 -3.82 28.89 -5.13
C ASP A 149 -2.94 27.63 -4.95
N ILE A 150 -3.08 26.70 -5.89
CA ILE A 150 -2.38 25.41 -5.89
C ILE A 150 -1.33 25.38 -7.00
N GLU A 151 -0.10 25.02 -6.66
CA GLU A 151 1.00 24.84 -7.61
C GLU A 151 1.51 23.40 -7.57
N ILE A 152 1.48 22.71 -8.72
CA ILE A 152 2.08 21.40 -8.92
C ILE A 152 3.21 21.57 -9.94
N ASP A 153 4.43 21.23 -9.56
CA ASP A 153 5.63 21.46 -10.39
C ASP A 153 6.55 20.25 -10.41
N ARG A 154 6.85 19.74 -11.59
CA ARG A 154 7.76 18.60 -11.79
C ARG A 154 7.36 17.35 -10.99
N CYS A 155 6.08 17.02 -10.93
CA CYS A 155 5.59 15.81 -10.27
C CYS A 155 5.31 14.67 -11.28
N ASP A 156 5.38 13.43 -10.81
CA ASP A 156 4.94 12.24 -11.56
C ASP A 156 3.81 11.58 -10.77
N LEU A 157 2.58 11.78 -11.23
CA LEU A 157 1.37 11.24 -10.64
C LEU A 157 1.03 9.97 -11.41
N PHE A 158 1.18 8.83 -10.73
CA PHE A 158 0.93 7.52 -11.33
C PHE A 158 0.08 6.68 -10.40
N GLY A 159 -0.63 5.70 -10.93
CA GLY A 159 -1.24 4.69 -10.06
C GLY A 159 -2.61 4.27 -10.53
N CYS A 160 -3.03 3.12 -10.02
CA CYS A 160 -4.32 2.48 -10.29
C CYS A 160 -5.56 3.27 -9.85
N GLY A 161 -5.40 4.46 -9.25
CA GLY A 161 -6.50 5.33 -8.84
C GLY A 161 -7.46 5.72 -9.97
N ILE A 162 -8.59 6.36 -9.62
CA ILE A 162 -9.56 6.88 -10.59
C ILE A 162 -8.85 7.91 -11.50
N GLU A 163 -8.46 9.04 -10.93
CA GLU A 163 -7.84 10.16 -11.66
C GLU A 163 -6.44 10.48 -11.16
N GLY A 164 -5.62 11.08 -12.02
CA GLY A 164 -4.39 11.73 -11.56
C GLY A 164 -4.67 12.94 -10.67
N ILE A 165 -5.67 13.74 -11.04
CA ILE A 165 -6.10 14.93 -10.29
C ILE A 165 -7.62 14.99 -10.23
N THR A 166 -8.15 15.09 -9.02
CA THR A 166 -9.58 15.32 -8.73
C THR A 166 -9.72 16.67 -8.04
N ALA A 167 -10.50 17.59 -8.61
CA ALA A 167 -10.70 18.91 -8.04
C ALA A 167 -12.18 19.32 -8.03
N THR A 168 -12.67 19.74 -6.86
CA THR A 168 -14.04 20.20 -6.67
C THR A 168 -14.06 21.54 -5.95
N ASN A 169 -14.78 22.53 -6.50
CA ASN A 169 -14.89 23.88 -5.94
C ASN A 169 -13.53 24.57 -5.73
N THR A 170 -12.55 24.32 -6.61
CA THR A 170 -11.16 24.77 -6.46
C THR A 170 -10.82 25.89 -7.44
N LYS A 171 -10.00 26.85 -7.03
CA LYS A 171 -9.60 28.01 -7.84
C LYS A 171 -8.10 28.18 -7.94
N ASN A 172 -7.62 28.67 -9.08
CA ASN A 172 -6.21 29.00 -9.34
C ASN A 172 -5.28 27.81 -9.12
N LEU A 173 -5.48 26.73 -9.88
CA LEU A 173 -4.56 25.59 -9.91
C LEU A 173 -3.65 25.70 -11.13
N VAL A 174 -2.35 25.60 -10.91
CA VAL A 174 -1.32 25.54 -11.96
C VAL A 174 -0.54 24.24 -11.81
N CYS A 175 -0.61 23.38 -12.83
CA CYS A 175 0.20 22.18 -12.95
C CYS A 175 1.18 22.35 -14.10
N LYS A 176 2.48 22.26 -13.81
CA LYS A 176 3.53 22.49 -14.81
C LYS A 176 4.61 21.44 -14.81
N LYS A 177 5.17 21.15 -15.98
CA LYS A 177 6.33 20.23 -16.16
C LYS A 177 6.10 18.87 -15.51
N SER A 178 4.86 18.42 -15.43
CA SER A 178 4.44 17.26 -14.65
C SER A 178 3.85 16.17 -15.53
N ILE A 179 3.79 14.96 -14.99
CA ILE A 179 3.32 13.78 -15.69
C ILE A 179 2.12 13.21 -14.94
N ILE A 180 1.05 12.90 -15.66
CA ILE A 180 -0.06 12.08 -15.16
C ILE A 180 -0.12 10.83 -16.03
N ARG A 181 -0.06 9.66 -15.41
CA ARG A 181 0.02 8.43 -16.19
C ARG A 181 -0.54 7.21 -15.50
N ASP A 182 -0.81 6.19 -16.32
CA ASP A 182 -1.12 4.85 -15.83
C ASP A 182 -2.32 4.86 -14.83
N CYS A 183 -3.26 5.82 -14.99
CA CYS A 183 -4.48 5.95 -14.19
C CYS A 183 -5.59 5.02 -14.68
N SER A 184 -6.39 4.47 -13.76
CA SER A 184 -7.37 3.44 -14.14
C SER A 184 -8.60 4.01 -14.82
N TYR A 185 -9.08 5.21 -14.48
CA TYR A 185 -10.37 5.76 -14.97
C TYR A 185 -10.24 7.01 -15.84
N SER A 186 -9.40 7.97 -15.46
CA SER A 186 -9.19 9.17 -16.26
C SER A 186 -7.88 9.88 -15.92
N ILE A 187 -7.54 10.92 -16.69
CA ILE A 187 -6.42 11.82 -16.38
C ILE A 187 -6.84 12.76 -15.24
N MET A 188 -8.03 13.34 -15.33
CA MET A 188 -8.54 14.32 -14.37
C MET A 188 -10.06 14.49 -14.39
N GLU A 189 -10.59 14.86 -13.22
CA GLU A 189 -11.96 15.34 -13.04
C GLU A 189 -11.95 16.72 -12.36
N LEU A 190 -12.57 17.71 -13.01
CA LEU A 190 -12.71 19.08 -12.53
C LEU A 190 -14.18 19.45 -12.43
N LEU A 191 -14.64 19.79 -11.22
CA LEU A 191 -16.03 20.15 -10.94
C LEU A 191 -16.11 21.51 -10.25
N ASN A 192 -16.90 22.44 -10.80
CA ASN A 192 -17.10 23.78 -10.21
C ASN A 192 -15.79 24.56 -9.96
N CYS A 193 -14.82 24.46 -10.88
CA CYS A 193 -13.49 25.05 -10.73
C CYS A 193 -13.29 26.32 -11.57
N ALA A 194 -12.30 27.13 -11.22
CA ALA A 194 -11.94 28.32 -12.00
C ALA A 194 -10.42 28.52 -12.09
N ASN A 195 -9.94 28.95 -13.26
CA ASN A 195 -8.53 29.21 -13.54
C ASN A 195 -7.66 27.97 -13.34
N MET A 196 -7.92 26.93 -14.13
CA MET A 196 -7.19 25.67 -14.11
C MET A 196 -6.18 25.67 -15.26
N THR A 197 -4.88 25.63 -14.95
CA THR A 197 -3.83 25.74 -15.97
C THR A 197 -2.91 24.53 -15.94
N PHE A 198 -2.72 23.92 -17.09
CA PHE A 198 -1.78 22.84 -17.34
C PHE A 198 -0.78 23.29 -18.39
N GLU A 199 0.50 23.34 -18.03
CA GLU A 199 1.57 23.86 -18.89
C GLU A 199 2.73 22.88 -18.97
N ASP A 200 3.14 22.51 -20.17
CA ASP A 200 4.27 21.59 -20.35
C ASP A 200 4.03 20.26 -19.59
N CYS A 201 2.85 19.64 -19.72
CA CYS A 201 2.53 18.37 -19.05
C CYS A 201 2.40 17.20 -20.04
N ASP A 202 2.72 15.99 -19.57
CA ASP A 202 2.51 14.75 -20.32
C ASP A 202 1.39 13.92 -19.65
N PHE A 203 0.40 13.50 -20.43
CA PHE A 203 -0.72 12.70 -19.97
C PHE A 203 -0.84 11.41 -20.80
N TYR A 204 -0.58 10.25 -20.21
CA TYR A 204 -0.54 9.01 -20.99
C TYR A 204 -0.90 7.72 -20.25
N ARG A 205 -1.36 6.71 -20.99
CA ARG A 205 -1.70 5.37 -20.46
C ARG A 205 -2.79 5.37 -19.39
N CYS A 206 -3.68 6.35 -19.42
CA CYS A 206 -4.92 6.36 -18.63
C CYS A 206 -6.05 5.67 -19.41
N ARG A 207 -7.02 5.03 -18.74
CA ARG A 207 -8.04 4.19 -19.43
C ARG A 207 -9.44 4.28 -18.82
N GLU A 208 -10.39 3.54 -19.41
CA GLU A 208 -11.75 3.24 -18.91
C GLU A 208 -12.84 4.30 -19.13
N PHE A 209 -12.68 5.55 -18.67
CA PHE A 209 -13.75 6.56 -18.77
C PHE A 209 -13.40 7.75 -19.68
N THR A 210 -13.96 8.92 -19.40
CA THR A 210 -13.61 10.15 -20.10
C THR A 210 -12.33 10.70 -19.51
N MET A 211 -11.29 10.88 -20.33
CA MET A 211 -9.93 11.17 -19.87
C MET A 211 -9.82 12.55 -19.20
N ILE A 212 -10.44 13.58 -19.79
CA ILE A 212 -10.48 14.93 -19.23
C ILE A 212 -11.95 15.30 -19.06
N SER A 213 -12.44 15.17 -17.82
CA SER A 213 -13.81 15.51 -17.42
C SER A 213 -13.83 16.89 -16.76
N ILE A 214 -14.60 17.83 -17.31
CA ILE A 214 -14.67 19.22 -16.84
C ILE A 214 -16.13 19.67 -16.81
N MET A 215 -16.66 19.90 -15.62
CA MET A 215 -18.05 20.27 -15.37
C MET A 215 -18.15 21.58 -14.59
N ASP A 216 -18.98 22.51 -15.06
CA ASP A 216 -19.23 23.82 -14.45
C ASP A 216 -17.95 24.62 -14.15
N CYS A 217 -16.96 24.55 -15.04
CA CYS A 217 -15.67 25.19 -14.88
C CYS A 217 -15.47 26.38 -15.82
N THR A 218 -14.65 27.33 -15.38
CA THR A 218 -14.26 28.50 -16.19
C THR A 218 -12.75 28.62 -16.31
N ASN A 219 -12.28 29.04 -17.48
CA ASN A 219 -10.86 29.32 -17.75
C ASN A 219 -9.93 28.10 -17.48
N SER A 220 -10.24 26.98 -18.13
CA SER A 220 -9.40 25.77 -18.12
C SER A 220 -8.48 25.74 -19.34
N ASN A 221 -7.17 25.78 -19.13
CA ASN A 221 -6.17 25.98 -20.18
C ASN A 221 -5.13 24.86 -20.19
N PHE A 222 -4.82 24.38 -21.38
CA PHE A 222 -3.73 23.43 -21.64
C PHE A 222 -2.78 24.07 -22.65
N THR A 223 -1.50 24.20 -22.28
CA THR A 223 -0.48 24.80 -23.14
C THR A 223 0.74 23.88 -23.23
N ARG A 224 1.15 23.54 -24.45
CA ARG A 224 2.30 22.65 -24.72
C ARG A 224 2.19 21.30 -23.98
N CYS A 225 0.97 20.82 -23.80
CA CYS A 225 0.70 19.52 -23.21
C CYS A 225 0.74 18.42 -24.29
N ARG A 226 1.13 17.22 -23.88
CA ARG A 226 1.13 16.02 -24.72
C ARG A 226 0.15 15.01 -24.16
N ILE A 227 -0.72 14.50 -25.01
CA ILE A 227 -1.73 13.49 -24.66
C ILE A 227 -1.53 12.30 -25.59
N SER A 228 -1.21 11.13 -25.06
CA SER A 228 -0.98 9.93 -25.87
C SER A 228 -1.31 8.64 -25.12
N GLN A 229 -1.51 7.53 -25.83
CA GLN A 229 -1.68 6.21 -25.18
C GLN A 229 -2.87 6.11 -24.22
N ASN A 230 -3.88 6.97 -24.34
CA ASN A 230 -5.04 6.95 -23.45
C ASN A 230 -6.22 6.23 -24.10
N GLU A 231 -6.99 5.47 -23.31
CA GLU A 231 -8.12 4.67 -23.79
C GLU A 231 -9.45 5.22 -23.24
N GLY A 232 -10.31 5.74 -24.10
CA GLY A 232 -11.60 6.29 -23.68
C GLY A 232 -12.05 7.47 -24.54
N THR A 233 -13.05 8.20 -24.03
CA THR A 233 -13.42 9.49 -24.63
C THR A 233 -12.45 10.56 -24.14
N LEU A 234 -11.83 11.34 -25.02
CA LEU A 234 -10.74 12.22 -24.59
C LEU A 234 -11.22 13.43 -23.78
N PHE A 235 -12.29 14.11 -24.23
CA PHE A 235 -12.82 15.31 -23.58
C PHE A 235 -14.32 15.19 -23.29
N GLY A 236 -14.72 15.42 -22.04
CA GLY A 236 -16.12 15.56 -21.64
C GLY A 236 -16.31 16.89 -20.93
N LEU A 237 -16.85 17.86 -21.66
CA LEU A 237 -17.09 19.21 -21.16
C LEU A 237 -18.59 19.41 -20.88
N ASP A 238 -18.97 19.70 -19.65
CA ASP A 238 -20.34 20.09 -19.31
C ASP A 238 -20.34 21.51 -18.75
N ASN A 239 -21.14 22.39 -19.35
CA ASN A 239 -21.19 23.83 -19.04
C ASN A 239 -19.78 24.47 -18.89
N SER A 240 -18.84 24.04 -19.74
CA SER A 240 -17.42 24.39 -19.62
C SER A 240 -16.78 24.56 -20.99
N GLU A 241 -15.73 25.39 -21.05
CA GLU A 241 -14.87 25.53 -22.23
C GLU A 241 -13.41 25.32 -21.83
N ILE A 242 -12.61 24.86 -22.80
CA ILE A 242 -11.17 24.70 -22.66
C ILE A 242 -10.42 25.52 -23.70
N THR A 243 -9.17 25.86 -23.38
CA THR A 243 -8.19 26.32 -24.36
C THR A 243 -7.14 25.23 -24.56
N LEU A 244 -6.85 24.89 -25.81
CA LEU A 244 -5.69 24.07 -26.18
C LEU A 244 -4.74 24.94 -27.01
N ASN A 245 -3.52 25.14 -26.53
CA ASN A 245 -2.51 25.93 -27.22
C ASN A 245 -1.21 25.14 -27.38
N GLU A 246 -0.74 24.96 -28.62
CA GLU A 246 0.52 24.26 -28.91
C GLU A 246 0.59 22.84 -28.32
N CYS A 247 -0.56 22.19 -28.12
CA CYS A 247 -0.62 20.83 -27.61
C CYS A 247 -0.35 19.80 -28.72
N GLU A 248 0.05 18.60 -28.32
CA GLU A 248 0.28 17.44 -29.20
C GLU A 248 -0.57 16.28 -28.71
N ILE A 249 -1.57 15.88 -29.49
CA ILE A 249 -2.59 14.91 -29.08
C ILE A 249 -2.59 13.73 -30.04
N HIS A 250 -2.23 12.56 -29.53
CA HIS A 250 -2.24 11.26 -30.18
C HIS A 250 -3.35 10.43 -29.55
N HIS A 251 -4.45 10.20 -30.28
CA HIS A 251 -5.59 9.47 -29.72
C HIS A 251 -6.32 8.65 -30.77
N ILE A 252 -6.54 7.37 -30.45
CA ILE A 252 -7.43 6.48 -31.21
C ILE A 252 -8.75 6.39 -30.43
N GLY A 253 -9.84 6.85 -31.04
CA GLY A 253 -11.18 6.71 -30.47
C GLY A 253 -11.96 8.02 -30.43
N LYS A 254 -12.88 8.13 -29.48
CA LYS A 254 -13.76 9.30 -29.37
C LYS A 254 -12.98 10.48 -28.79
N ILE A 255 -12.90 11.57 -29.55
CA ILE A 255 -12.35 12.84 -29.05
C ILE A 255 -13.26 13.47 -28.00
N GLY A 256 -14.58 13.26 -28.11
CA GLY A 256 -15.57 13.85 -27.21
C GLY A 256 -16.13 15.17 -27.75
N ASN A 257 -16.64 16.03 -26.88
CA ASN A 257 -17.51 17.14 -27.27
C ASN A 257 -16.77 18.49 -27.47
N ILE A 258 -15.61 18.44 -28.13
CA ILE A 258 -14.85 19.63 -28.52
C ILE A 258 -14.78 19.81 -30.04
N ASN A 259 -14.65 21.05 -30.50
CA ASN A 259 -14.41 21.35 -31.91
C ASN A 259 -12.90 21.59 -32.16
N LEU A 260 -12.23 20.60 -32.75
CA LEU A 260 -10.79 20.64 -33.02
C LEU A 260 -10.35 21.86 -33.85
N LYS A 261 -11.22 22.37 -34.74
CA LYS A 261 -10.92 23.53 -35.59
C LYS A 261 -10.75 24.83 -34.79
N LYS A 262 -11.23 24.88 -33.54
CA LYS A 262 -11.02 26.04 -32.65
C LYS A 262 -9.57 26.14 -32.15
N TYR A 263 -8.75 25.10 -32.33
CA TYR A 263 -7.40 25.00 -31.75
C TYR A 263 -6.32 24.81 -32.83
N PRO A 264 -6.09 25.79 -33.72
CA PRO A 264 -5.21 25.64 -34.88
C PRO A 264 -3.73 25.44 -34.52
N THR A 265 -3.31 25.81 -33.31
CA THR A 265 -1.94 25.60 -32.83
C THR A 265 -1.73 24.21 -32.25
N THR A 266 -2.80 23.45 -31.98
CA THR A 266 -2.73 22.10 -31.44
C THR A 266 -2.72 21.07 -32.56
N LYS A 267 -1.78 20.12 -32.47
CA LYS A 267 -1.66 19.02 -33.44
C LYS A 267 -2.43 17.80 -32.95
N PHE A 268 -3.18 17.20 -33.86
CA PHE A 268 -3.97 16.00 -33.60
C PHE A 268 -3.52 14.89 -34.54
N TYR A 269 -3.26 13.73 -33.97
CA TYR A 269 -2.84 12.53 -34.66
C TYR A 269 -3.78 11.38 -34.27
N ASN A 270 -4.23 10.63 -35.28
CA ASN A 270 -5.07 9.45 -35.09
C ASN A 270 -4.19 8.20 -35.02
N ASP A 271 -3.40 8.13 -33.96
CA ASP A 271 -2.50 7.03 -33.64
C ASP A 271 -2.41 6.86 -32.11
N ASN A 272 -1.59 5.89 -31.69
CA ASN A 272 -1.36 5.62 -30.28
C ASN A 272 0.15 5.57 -29.97
N ASP A 273 0.90 6.47 -30.59
CA ASP A 273 2.36 6.42 -30.57
C ASP A 273 2.91 6.56 -29.14
N ASP A 274 3.95 5.77 -28.86
CA ASP A 274 4.79 5.97 -27.68
C ASP A 274 5.75 7.13 -27.95
N LEU A 275 5.71 8.15 -27.11
CA LEU A 275 6.41 9.39 -27.35
C LEU A 275 7.59 9.52 -26.39
N GLU A 276 8.75 9.90 -26.92
CA GLU A 276 9.93 10.10 -26.09
C GLU A 276 9.70 11.15 -24.99
N GLY A 277 10.21 10.87 -23.79
CA GLY A 277 10.02 11.73 -22.63
C GLY A 277 10.67 13.10 -22.79
N ARG A 278 9.98 14.16 -22.36
CA ARG A 278 10.43 15.56 -22.49
C ARG A 278 11.31 16.08 -21.34
N GLY A 279 11.80 15.19 -20.48
CA GLY A 279 12.51 15.56 -19.25
C GLY A 279 11.61 16.19 -18.17
N PHE A 280 10.30 16.02 -18.31
CA PHE A 280 9.28 16.44 -17.34
C PHE A 280 9.15 15.42 -16.19
N GLY A 281 8.48 15.82 -15.12
CA GLY A 281 8.42 15.07 -13.87
C GLY A 281 9.64 15.27 -12.96
N PRO A 282 9.73 14.50 -11.87
CA PRO A 282 10.69 14.74 -10.80
C PRO A 282 12.12 14.37 -11.21
N THR A 283 13.11 15.01 -10.58
CA THR A 283 14.49 14.54 -10.67
C THR A 283 14.64 13.17 -10.01
N GLY A 284 15.52 12.32 -10.55
CA GLY A 284 15.72 10.96 -10.01
C GLY A 284 14.48 10.05 -10.12
N ARG A 285 13.52 10.37 -10.99
CA ARG A 285 12.29 9.61 -11.22
C ARG A 285 12.59 8.11 -11.39
N SER A 286 12.10 7.31 -10.46
CA SER A 286 12.06 5.85 -10.58
C SER A 286 10.94 5.42 -11.54
N ASN A 287 11.17 4.38 -12.34
CA ASN A 287 10.17 3.82 -13.27
C ASN A 287 9.13 2.96 -12.52
N MET A 288 8.44 3.56 -11.55
CA MET A 288 7.41 2.89 -10.74
C MET A 288 6.15 2.66 -11.57
N LYS A 289 5.58 1.45 -11.45
CA LYS A 289 4.27 1.08 -11.98
C LYS A 289 3.50 0.40 -10.84
N ALA A 290 2.19 0.54 -10.85
CA ALA A 290 1.36 -0.26 -9.97
C ALA A 290 1.46 -1.75 -10.39
N ASN A 291 1.30 -2.68 -9.44
CA ASN A 291 1.38 -4.12 -9.72
C ASN A 291 0.11 -4.63 -10.41
N LYS A 292 0.17 -4.99 -11.71
CA LYS A 292 -0.92 -5.68 -12.43
C LYS A 292 -1.34 -6.96 -11.71
N GLU A 293 -2.62 -7.06 -11.31
CA GLU A 293 -3.25 -8.35 -11.02
C GLU A 293 -3.31 -9.17 -12.32
N ALA A 294 -2.85 -10.43 -12.28
CA ALA A 294 -3.16 -11.39 -13.32
C ALA A 294 -4.63 -11.80 -13.17
N SER A 295 -5.43 -11.63 -14.21
CA SER A 295 -6.81 -12.15 -14.26
C SER A 295 -6.76 -13.69 -14.20
N GLU A 296 -7.13 -14.27 -13.07
CA GLU A 296 -7.33 -15.71 -12.94
C GLU A 296 -8.78 -16.06 -13.32
N ASP A 297 -9.03 -16.18 -14.63
CA ASP A 297 -10.17 -16.95 -15.12
C ASP A 297 -9.85 -18.44 -15.00
N GLY A 298 -10.66 -19.15 -14.20
CA GLY A 298 -10.84 -20.60 -14.34
C GLY A 298 -10.35 -21.47 -13.19
N TYR A 299 -11.02 -21.40 -12.02
CA TYR A 299 -11.09 -22.55 -11.12
C TYR A 299 -12.33 -23.38 -11.45
N LYS A 300 -12.12 -24.51 -12.14
CA LYS A 300 -13.08 -25.62 -12.13
C LYS A 300 -12.75 -26.50 -10.93
N GLY A 301 -13.71 -26.60 -10.00
CA GLY A 301 -13.63 -27.48 -8.85
C GLY A 301 -13.49 -28.94 -9.29
N ALA A 302 -12.55 -29.64 -8.66
CA ALA A 302 -12.54 -31.09 -8.61
C ALA A 302 -12.82 -31.46 -7.16
N GLY A 303 -14.01 -31.99 -6.90
CA GLY A 303 -14.35 -32.62 -5.64
C GLY A 303 -13.51 -33.88 -5.45
N SER A 304 -13.11 -34.12 -4.20
CA SER A 304 -12.57 -35.38 -3.75
C SER A 304 -13.31 -35.72 -2.48
N ASP A 305 -14.20 -36.71 -2.58
CA ASP A 305 -14.86 -37.33 -1.45
C ASP A 305 -13.83 -38.06 -0.59
N CYS A 306 -13.84 -37.82 0.71
CA CYS A 306 -13.35 -38.77 1.69
C CYS A 306 -14.30 -38.78 2.89
N GLU A 307 -15.09 -39.85 2.99
CA GLU A 307 -15.83 -40.22 4.20
C GLU A 307 -14.88 -40.75 5.25
N CYS A 308 -14.80 -40.09 6.41
CA CYS A 308 -14.52 -40.70 7.71
C CYS A 308 -15.25 -39.86 8.77
N GLY A 309 -16.32 -40.38 9.36
CA GLY A 309 -16.99 -39.78 10.51
C GLY A 309 -16.21 -40.02 11.81
N GLU A 310 -16.25 -39.08 12.74
CA GLU A 310 -17.14 -39.07 13.91
C GLU A 310 -16.75 -37.90 14.85
N GLU A 311 -17.80 -37.28 15.41
CA GLU A 311 -17.82 -36.23 16.45
C GLU A 311 -17.32 -34.82 16.06
N GLU A 312 -18.25 -34.03 15.49
CA GLU A 312 -18.17 -32.58 15.42
C GLU A 312 -18.23 -31.97 16.83
N GLU A 313 -17.07 -31.62 17.40
CA GLU A 313 -17.04 -30.66 18.50
C GLU A 313 -17.36 -29.27 17.93
N GLU A 314 -18.49 -28.73 18.37
CA GLU A 314 -18.96 -27.37 18.08
C GLU A 314 -17.87 -26.31 18.32
N TRP A 315 -17.88 -25.31 17.45
CA TRP A 315 -16.96 -24.19 17.40
C TRP A 315 -17.10 -23.27 18.63
N ILE A 316 -16.52 -23.61 19.79
CA ILE A 316 -16.57 -22.76 20.99
C ILE A 316 -15.34 -21.83 21.04
N SER A 317 -15.51 -20.61 20.54
CA SER A 317 -14.52 -19.52 20.51
C SER A 317 -14.09 -18.95 21.87
N GLU A 318 -14.65 -19.44 22.98
CA GLU A 318 -14.30 -18.96 24.31
C GLU A 318 -12.94 -19.55 24.71
N ASN A 319 -11.90 -18.70 24.77
CA ASN A 319 -10.56 -18.97 25.36
C ASN A 319 -9.38 -19.36 24.43
N VAL A 320 -9.38 -18.98 23.15
CA VAL A 320 -8.25 -19.20 22.20
C VAL A 320 -6.88 -18.83 22.79
N ALA A 321 -6.78 -17.70 23.49
CA ALA A 321 -5.52 -17.24 24.07
C ALA A 321 -5.05 -18.09 25.27
N GLU A 322 -5.98 -18.57 26.10
CA GLU A 322 -5.65 -19.41 27.26
C GLU A 322 -5.23 -20.81 26.79
N ASN A 323 -5.95 -21.36 25.81
CA ASN A 323 -5.61 -22.62 25.18
C ASN A 323 -4.23 -22.55 24.51
N HIS A 324 -3.95 -21.47 23.77
CA HIS A 324 -2.63 -21.27 23.15
C HIS A 324 -1.51 -21.20 24.19
N ARG A 325 -1.74 -20.53 25.31
CA ARG A 325 -0.78 -20.46 26.43
C ARG A 325 -0.56 -21.83 27.07
N ALA A 326 -1.60 -22.64 27.24
CA ALA A 326 -1.48 -24.00 27.75
C ALA A 326 -0.69 -24.90 26.80
N ALA A 327 -0.87 -24.72 25.49
CA ALA A 327 -0.23 -25.52 24.46
C ALA A 327 1.24 -25.17 24.23
N PHE A 328 1.52 -23.86 24.07
CA PHE A 328 2.80 -23.36 23.57
C PHE A 328 3.60 -22.56 24.62
N GLY A 329 3.05 -22.37 25.81
CA GLY A 329 3.68 -21.70 26.95
C GLY A 329 3.41 -20.20 27.00
N SER A 330 3.30 -19.66 28.22
CA SER A 330 2.99 -18.25 28.46
C SER A 330 4.14 -17.30 28.11
N ALA A 331 5.40 -17.73 28.27
CA ALA A 331 6.56 -16.86 28.04
C ALA A 331 6.66 -16.36 26.58
N LEU A 332 6.29 -17.20 25.60
CA LEU A 332 6.21 -16.75 24.21
C LEU A 332 5.20 -15.61 24.08
N GLU A 333 4.01 -15.77 24.65
CA GLU A 333 2.95 -14.77 24.54
C GLU A 333 3.28 -13.47 25.27
N ASP A 334 3.87 -13.58 26.46
CA ASP A 334 4.09 -12.42 27.33
C ASP A 334 5.28 -11.57 26.88
N TYR A 335 6.28 -12.16 26.20
CA TYR A 335 7.55 -11.47 25.88
C TYR A 335 7.89 -11.37 24.39
N TRP A 336 7.13 -12.02 23.50
CA TRP A 336 7.42 -12.03 22.06
C TRP A 336 7.52 -10.62 21.46
N GLY A 337 6.59 -9.73 21.78
CA GLY A 337 6.46 -8.41 21.16
C GLY A 337 7.65 -7.47 21.40
N GLU A 338 8.50 -7.78 22.38
CA GLU A 338 9.65 -6.95 22.78
C GLU A 338 11.00 -7.64 22.51
N THR A 339 10.97 -8.93 22.14
CA THR A 339 12.19 -9.73 22.03
C THR A 339 12.71 -9.78 20.60
N GLN A 340 13.87 -9.19 20.37
CA GLN A 340 14.61 -9.34 19.12
C GLN A 340 15.39 -10.66 19.10
N ILE A 341 15.39 -11.35 17.96
CA ILE A 341 16.16 -12.58 17.78
C ILE A 341 17.35 -12.30 16.86
N SER A 342 18.55 -12.65 17.32
CA SER A 342 19.76 -12.51 16.51
C SER A 342 19.99 -13.77 15.68
N LEU A 343 20.39 -13.62 14.42
CA LEU A 343 20.82 -14.72 13.55
C LEU A 343 22.34 -14.67 13.39
N PRO A 344 23.11 -15.52 14.12
CA PRO A 344 24.56 -15.55 14.03
C PRO A 344 25.07 -15.73 12.60
N GLN A 345 26.27 -15.21 12.31
CA GLN A 345 26.91 -15.39 11.00
C GLN A 345 27.15 -16.86 10.65
N SER A 346 27.37 -17.71 11.65
CA SER A 346 27.54 -19.16 11.50
C SER A 346 26.31 -19.86 10.89
N GLU A 347 25.13 -19.24 10.97
CA GLU A 347 23.88 -19.74 10.37
C GLU A 347 23.74 -19.36 8.88
N GLY A 348 24.77 -18.77 8.26
CA GLY A 348 24.82 -18.54 6.82
C GLY A 348 23.78 -17.56 6.27
N THR A 349 23.37 -17.78 5.01
CA THR A 349 22.41 -16.91 4.29
C THR A 349 20.98 -17.09 4.84
N PRO A 350 20.29 -16.00 5.21
CA PRO A 350 18.94 -16.07 5.77
C PRO A 350 17.95 -16.67 4.76
N ASN A 351 17.34 -17.78 5.14
CA ASN A 351 16.32 -18.51 4.39
C ASN A 351 15.23 -18.99 5.37
N ILE A 352 14.13 -19.55 4.86
CA ILE A 352 13.01 -19.98 5.71
C ILE A 352 13.45 -20.91 6.85
N PHE A 353 14.35 -21.87 6.57
CA PHE A 353 14.77 -22.84 7.57
C PHE A 353 15.53 -22.19 8.73
N ASN A 354 16.57 -21.40 8.44
CA ASN A 354 17.42 -20.82 9.48
C ASN A 354 16.73 -19.69 10.26
N LEU A 355 15.82 -18.96 9.61
CA LEU A 355 15.01 -17.93 10.28
C LEU A 355 13.99 -18.56 11.23
N THR A 356 13.28 -19.61 10.80
CA THR A 356 12.36 -20.34 11.68
C THR A 356 13.11 -21.07 12.79
N LEU A 357 14.29 -21.65 12.51
CA LEU A 357 15.13 -22.28 13.53
C LEU A 357 15.55 -21.28 14.62
N ALA A 358 15.89 -20.04 14.26
CA ALA A 358 16.21 -19.00 15.22
C ALA A 358 15.02 -18.67 16.14
N PHE A 359 13.80 -18.61 15.58
CA PHE A 359 12.56 -18.50 16.36
C PHE A 359 12.39 -19.65 17.34
N CYS A 360 12.52 -20.90 16.87
CA CYS A 360 12.36 -22.08 17.72
C CYS A 360 13.41 -22.19 18.83
N LYS A 361 14.65 -21.75 18.59
CA LYS A 361 15.71 -21.69 19.62
C LYS A 361 15.39 -20.67 20.71
N GLN A 362 14.83 -19.51 20.35
CA GLN A 362 14.44 -18.48 21.30
C GLN A 362 13.23 -18.91 22.15
N TRP A 363 12.25 -19.52 21.49
CA TRP A 363 10.95 -19.86 22.08
C TRP A 363 10.74 -21.36 22.13
N MET A 364 11.70 -22.06 22.72
CA MET A 364 11.71 -23.52 22.73
C MET A 364 10.48 -24.06 23.48
N GLY A 365 9.77 -24.99 22.84
CA GLY A 365 8.66 -25.71 23.46
C GLY A 365 9.14 -26.92 24.27
N ASN A 366 8.18 -27.60 24.90
CA ASN A 366 8.39 -28.83 25.66
C ASN A 366 8.64 -30.04 24.75
N ASP A 367 8.81 -31.23 25.34
CA ASP A 367 8.89 -32.48 24.58
C ASP A 367 7.67 -32.67 23.68
N GLY A 368 7.93 -33.13 22.45
CA GLY A 368 6.90 -33.28 21.41
C GLY A 368 6.43 -31.97 20.76
N ASP A 369 6.85 -30.80 21.25
CA ASP A 369 6.49 -29.53 20.62
C ASP A 369 7.13 -29.38 19.22
N PRO A 370 6.38 -28.96 18.18
CA PRO A 370 6.92 -28.75 16.83
C PRO A 370 8.16 -27.85 16.76
N ARG A 371 8.29 -26.86 17.65
CA ARG A 371 9.48 -26.01 17.73
C ARG A 371 10.69 -26.81 18.16
N LYS A 372 10.53 -27.68 19.16
CA LYS A 372 11.61 -28.53 19.68
C LYS A 372 12.00 -29.61 18.68
N ILE A 373 11.01 -30.21 18.00
CA ILE A 373 11.24 -31.19 16.91
C ILE A 373 12.14 -30.58 15.82
N LEU A 374 11.83 -29.37 15.35
CA LEU A 374 12.67 -28.68 14.35
C LEU A 374 14.10 -28.43 14.86
N VAL A 375 14.27 -28.05 16.13
CA VAL A 375 15.60 -27.82 16.73
C VAL A 375 16.39 -29.12 16.85
N GLU A 376 15.77 -30.21 17.27
CA GLU A 376 16.43 -31.52 17.41
C GLU A 376 16.84 -32.08 16.05
N TYR A 377 15.98 -31.96 15.05
CA TYR A 377 16.29 -32.32 13.67
C TYR A 377 17.47 -31.50 13.14
N ALA A 378 17.42 -30.16 13.27
CA ALA A 378 18.46 -29.28 12.77
C ALA A 378 19.81 -29.47 13.47
N THR A 379 19.82 -29.95 14.72
CA THR A 379 21.04 -30.20 15.50
C THR A 379 21.51 -31.66 15.44
N GLY A 380 20.82 -32.52 14.68
CA GLY A 380 21.15 -33.94 14.56
C GLY A 380 20.84 -34.78 15.81
N LYS A 381 20.13 -34.22 16.80
CA LYS A 381 19.66 -34.95 17.99
C LYS A 381 18.47 -35.86 17.68
N ARG A 382 17.73 -35.55 16.62
CA ARG A 382 16.63 -36.37 16.08
C ARG A 382 16.96 -36.81 14.67
N THR A 383 16.80 -38.11 14.40
CA THR A 383 17.04 -38.68 13.08
C THR A 383 15.70 -39.02 12.43
N MET A 384 15.37 -38.35 11.34
CA MET A 384 14.10 -38.55 10.63
C MET A 384 14.34 -39.21 9.27
N LYS A 385 13.43 -40.09 8.85
CA LYS A 385 13.48 -40.75 7.55
C LYS A 385 13.03 -39.77 6.46
N VAL A 386 13.62 -39.87 5.27
CA VAL A 386 13.16 -39.10 4.11
C VAL A 386 11.83 -39.68 3.65
N ASP A 387 10.83 -38.81 3.50
CA ASP A 387 9.59 -39.18 2.83
C ASP A 387 9.80 -39.08 1.31
N THR A 388 9.77 -40.23 0.63
CA THR A 388 9.94 -40.33 -0.82
C THR A 388 8.60 -40.44 -1.55
N GLU A 389 7.49 -40.56 -0.84
CA GLU A 389 6.17 -40.48 -1.44
C GLU A 389 5.93 -38.99 -1.76
N GLU A 390 5.53 -38.67 -3.00
CA GLU A 390 5.31 -37.28 -3.43
C GLU A 390 4.05 -36.69 -2.77
N THR A 391 4.08 -36.50 -1.46
CA THR A 391 2.97 -35.91 -0.69
C THR A 391 2.80 -34.41 -0.97
N SER A 392 3.79 -33.77 -1.60
CA SER A 392 3.75 -32.37 -2.01
C SER A 392 3.88 -32.18 -3.52
N ASN A 393 2.83 -31.65 -4.15
CA ASN A 393 2.83 -31.24 -5.56
C ASN A 393 3.75 -30.04 -5.88
N VAL A 394 4.61 -29.60 -4.96
CA VAL A 394 5.51 -28.45 -5.13
C VAL A 394 6.94 -28.93 -5.35
N THR A 395 7.48 -28.75 -6.55
CA THR A 395 8.84 -29.16 -6.91
C THR A 395 9.90 -28.56 -5.97
N GLY A 396 10.86 -29.40 -5.56
CA GLY A 396 11.97 -29.00 -4.68
C GLY A 396 11.63 -28.97 -3.18
N THR A 397 10.48 -29.53 -2.81
CA THR A 397 10.09 -29.75 -1.42
C THR A 397 10.87 -30.93 -0.83
N LYS A 398 11.29 -30.80 0.43
CA LYS A 398 11.89 -31.88 1.20
C LYS A 398 10.94 -32.23 2.34
N ALA A 399 10.69 -33.52 2.54
CA ALA A 399 9.81 -34.04 3.57
C ALA A 399 10.54 -35.13 4.37
N PHE A 400 10.35 -35.11 5.68
CA PHE A 400 10.97 -36.03 6.63
C PHE A 400 9.96 -36.41 7.69
N TYR A 401 10.00 -37.66 8.15
CA TYR A 401 9.08 -38.18 9.17
C TYR A 401 9.77 -39.14 10.15
N GLU A 402 9.25 -39.21 11.35
CA GLU A 402 9.61 -40.15 12.41
C GLU A 402 8.41 -40.28 13.34
N ASP A 403 7.84 -41.49 13.45
CA ASP A 403 6.63 -41.76 14.22
C ASP A 403 5.51 -40.74 13.90
N ASP A 404 5.01 -40.01 14.90
CA ASP A 404 3.96 -38.99 14.77
C ASP A 404 4.49 -37.59 14.38
N CYS A 405 5.78 -37.47 14.10
CA CYS A 405 6.43 -36.19 13.81
C CYS A 405 6.82 -36.09 12.33
N SER A 406 6.63 -34.92 11.72
CA SER A 406 7.16 -34.63 10.39
C SER A 406 7.72 -33.21 10.27
N ILE A 407 8.61 -33.05 9.30
CA ILE A 407 9.18 -31.76 8.89
C ILE A 407 9.14 -31.71 7.37
N THR A 408 8.50 -30.68 6.83
CA THR A 408 8.41 -30.46 5.39
C THR A 408 8.74 -29.02 5.06
N TYR A 409 9.61 -28.76 4.08
CA TYR A 409 9.96 -27.39 3.71
C TYR A 409 10.38 -27.24 2.25
N ASN A 410 10.27 -26.01 1.76
CA ASN A 410 10.78 -25.62 0.46
C ASN A 410 11.55 -24.30 0.55
N LEU A 411 12.88 -24.38 0.43
CA LEU A 411 13.76 -23.21 0.57
C LEU A 411 13.52 -22.14 -0.51
N LYS A 412 13.18 -22.57 -1.73
CA LYS A 412 12.98 -21.66 -2.87
C LYS A 412 11.62 -20.98 -2.81
N LYS A 413 10.59 -21.70 -2.38
CA LYS A 413 9.23 -21.16 -2.21
C LYS A 413 9.02 -20.46 -0.88
N GLY A 414 9.92 -20.66 0.08
CA GLY A 414 9.97 -19.88 1.31
C GLY A 414 8.96 -20.32 2.36
N TRP A 415 8.62 -21.60 2.44
CA TRP A 415 7.71 -22.13 3.47
C TRP A 415 8.29 -23.36 4.17
N LEU A 416 7.86 -23.59 5.41
CA LEU A 416 8.26 -24.70 6.26
C LEU A 416 7.08 -25.11 7.14
N SER A 417 6.98 -26.41 7.41
CA SER A 417 6.06 -26.99 8.39
C SER A 417 6.82 -27.99 9.27
N SER A 418 6.51 -27.99 10.55
CA SER A 418 6.87 -29.06 11.50
C SER A 418 5.61 -29.40 12.28
N ASN A 419 5.32 -30.68 12.45
CA ASN A 419 4.10 -31.13 13.11
C ASN A 419 4.36 -32.29 14.07
N ASN A 420 3.41 -32.48 14.98
CA ASN A 420 3.26 -33.66 15.81
C ASN A 420 1.77 -34.05 15.81
N SER A 421 1.43 -35.16 15.15
CA SER A 421 0.05 -35.64 15.03
C SER A 421 -0.51 -36.18 16.33
N ASP A 422 0.31 -36.84 17.16
CA ASP A 422 -0.10 -37.37 18.47
C ASP A 422 -0.56 -36.24 19.40
N LEU A 423 0.15 -35.11 19.39
CA LEU A 423 -0.23 -33.92 20.15
C LEU A 423 -1.21 -32.99 19.40
N SER A 424 -1.52 -33.28 18.13
CA SER A 424 -2.30 -32.41 17.25
C SER A 424 -1.79 -30.96 17.22
N ARG A 425 -0.46 -30.80 17.13
CA ARG A 425 0.22 -29.49 17.14
C ARG A 425 1.04 -29.27 15.88
N ASN A 426 0.92 -28.08 15.33
CA ASN A 426 1.59 -27.67 14.11
C ASN A 426 2.39 -26.38 14.31
N LEU A 427 3.52 -26.30 13.63
CA LEU A 427 4.23 -25.07 13.31
C LEU A 427 4.23 -24.92 11.80
N GLU A 428 3.68 -23.83 11.30
CA GLU A 428 3.86 -23.40 9.91
C GLU A 428 4.66 -22.10 9.86
N ALA A 429 5.46 -21.92 8.81
CA ALA A 429 6.23 -20.71 8.63
C ALA A 429 6.34 -20.31 7.16
N GLY A 430 6.34 -19.00 6.91
CA GLY A 430 6.50 -18.39 5.60
C GLY A 430 7.52 -17.25 5.64
N VAL A 431 8.25 -17.05 4.55
CA VAL A 431 9.17 -15.93 4.38
C VAL A 431 8.92 -15.17 3.09
N TRP A 432 8.83 -13.85 3.19
CA TRP A 432 8.66 -12.93 2.06
C TRP A 432 9.86 -12.00 1.95
N ASN A 433 10.27 -11.69 0.72
CA ASN A 433 11.26 -10.65 0.47
C ASN A 433 10.54 -9.30 0.44
N ARG A 434 10.95 -8.38 1.31
CA ARG A 434 10.43 -7.02 1.37
C ARG A 434 11.17 -6.15 0.35
N ASN A 435 10.49 -5.15 -0.21
CA ASN A 435 11.02 -4.27 -1.24
C ASN A 435 12.21 -3.41 -0.75
N ASN A 436 12.33 -3.20 0.56
CA ASN A 436 13.46 -2.52 1.20
C ASN A 436 14.68 -3.44 1.42
N GLY A 437 14.68 -4.66 0.88
CA GLY A 437 15.75 -5.64 1.04
C GLY A 437 15.69 -6.46 2.33
N HIS A 438 14.76 -6.16 3.25
CA HIS A 438 14.49 -6.99 4.43
C HIS A 438 13.73 -8.27 4.06
N LYS A 439 13.51 -9.15 5.04
CA LYS A 439 12.60 -10.30 4.90
C LYS A 439 11.53 -10.26 5.97
N LEU A 440 10.28 -10.56 5.62
CA LEU A 440 9.23 -10.80 6.59
C LEU A 440 9.19 -12.30 6.88
N LEU A 441 9.30 -12.69 8.15
CA LEU A 441 9.05 -14.04 8.64
C LEU A 441 7.71 -14.05 9.37
N ILE A 442 6.82 -15.00 9.04
CA ILE A 442 5.63 -15.28 9.84
C ILE A 442 5.71 -16.74 10.26
N VAL A 443 5.54 -16.99 11.55
CA VAL A 443 5.40 -18.32 12.13
C VAL A 443 4.01 -18.44 12.72
N VAL A 444 3.28 -19.51 12.41
CA VAL A 444 1.98 -19.87 12.97
C VAL A 444 2.17 -21.09 13.84
N LEU A 445 1.68 -21.03 15.07
CA LEU A 445 1.57 -22.17 15.97
C LEU A 445 0.10 -22.51 16.14
N GLU A 446 -0.23 -23.78 15.99
CA GLU A 446 -1.61 -24.24 15.96
C GLU A 446 -1.77 -25.55 16.74
N GLN A 447 -2.85 -25.64 17.53
CA GLN A 447 -3.35 -26.86 18.14
C GLN A 447 -4.75 -27.16 17.60
N LEU A 448 -4.96 -28.38 17.09
CA LEU A 448 -6.19 -28.80 16.40
C LEU A 448 -7.15 -29.64 17.26
N MET A 449 -6.74 -30.09 18.46
CA MET A 449 -7.59 -30.88 19.36
C MET A 449 -7.47 -30.41 20.82
N GLY A 450 -8.55 -30.55 21.61
CA GLY A 450 -8.54 -30.27 23.06
C GLY A 450 -8.44 -28.79 23.42
N GLY A 451 -9.34 -27.97 22.86
CA GLY A 451 -9.34 -26.51 23.00
C GLY A 451 -8.53 -25.83 21.90
N MET A 452 -8.96 -25.97 20.64
CA MET A 452 -8.23 -25.46 19.46
C MET A 452 -7.66 -24.04 19.64
N SER A 453 -6.45 -23.80 19.13
CA SER A 453 -5.87 -22.46 19.11
C SER A 453 -4.94 -22.28 17.91
N SER A 454 -4.97 -21.11 17.27
CA SER A 454 -4.06 -20.76 16.16
C SER A 454 -3.61 -19.32 16.33
N ARG A 455 -2.30 -19.08 16.40
CA ARG A 455 -1.72 -17.73 16.57
C ARG A 455 -0.45 -17.57 15.73
N CYS A 456 -0.23 -16.34 15.26
CA CYS A 456 0.90 -16.00 14.41
C CYS A 456 1.93 -15.10 15.12
N TYR A 457 3.17 -15.13 14.62
CA TYR A 457 4.31 -14.41 15.15
C TYR A 457 5.10 -13.84 13.97
N CYS A 458 5.02 -12.51 13.81
CA CYS A 458 5.53 -11.78 12.65
C CYS A 458 6.84 -11.04 12.96
N TYR A 459 7.88 -11.22 12.14
CA TYR A 459 9.17 -10.57 12.32
C TYR A 459 9.70 -9.92 11.04
N ASP A 460 10.24 -8.72 11.17
CA ASP A 460 11.06 -8.06 10.15
C ASP A 460 12.54 -8.44 10.35
N TYR A 461 13.10 -9.20 9.42
CA TYR A 461 14.52 -9.53 9.36
C TYR A 461 15.29 -8.46 8.61
N ASP A 462 16.17 -7.76 9.32
CA ASP A 462 17.13 -6.83 8.73
C ASP A 462 18.45 -7.55 8.39
N PRO A 463 18.84 -7.65 7.10
CA PRO A 463 20.07 -8.30 6.69
C PRO A 463 21.35 -7.60 7.18
N THR A 464 21.27 -6.30 7.49
CA THR A 464 22.41 -5.49 7.94
C THR A 464 22.73 -5.79 9.40
N THR A 465 21.71 -5.76 10.26
CA THR A 465 21.89 -6.08 11.69
C THR A 465 21.82 -7.58 11.99
N ARG A 466 21.33 -8.39 11.03
CA ARG A 466 21.03 -9.82 11.17
C ARG A 466 20.12 -10.12 12.35
N LYS A 467 19.10 -9.29 12.53
CA LYS A 467 18.10 -9.41 13.60
C LYS A 467 16.70 -9.52 13.05
N LEU A 468 15.91 -10.38 13.68
CA LEU A 468 14.47 -10.45 13.56
C LEU A 468 13.86 -9.50 14.61
N ARG A 469 13.22 -8.43 14.16
CA ARG A 469 12.47 -7.50 15.00
C ARG A 469 10.99 -7.88 14.99
N PRO A 470 10.32 -8.05 16.14
CA PRO A 470 8.90 -8.39 16.18
C PRO A 470 8.04 -7.28 15.55
N LEU A 471 6.91 -7.67 14.96
CA LEU A 471 5.90 -6.80 14.35
C LEU A 471 4.52 -7.02 15.00
N PRO A 472 4.27 -6.47 16.21
CA PRO A 472 3.02 -6.67 16.93
C PRO A 472 1.77 -6.20 16.17
N ASP A 473 1.89 -5.10 15.44
CA ASP A 473 0.78 -4.55 14.64
C ASP A 473 0.35 -5.50 13.53
N LEU A 474 1.29 -6.20 12.89
CA LEU A 474 0.97 -7.18 11.84
C LEU A 474 0.35 -8.45 12.43
N LYS A 475 0.85 -8.92 13.59
CA LYS A 475 0.19 -10.02 14.33
C LYS A 475 -1.25 -9.65 14.66
N LYS A 476 -1.46 -8.46 15.23
CA LYS A 476 -2.79 -7.95 15.58
C LYS A 476 -3.68 -7.85 14.34
N LEU A 477 -3.16 -7.38 13.21
CA LEU A 477 -3.91 -7.28 11.96
C LEU A 477 -4.39 -8.64 11.44
N ILE A 478 -3.51 -9.66 11.45
CA ILE A 478 -3.85 -11.03 11.00
C ILE A 478 -4.83 -11.68 11.99
N GLU A 479 -4.61 -11.51 13.30
CA GLU A 479 -5.42 -12.16 14.35
C GLU A 479 -6.77 -11.47 14.61
N MET A 480 -6.91 -10.16 14.37
CA MET A 480 -8.18 -9.42 14.57
C MET A 480 -9.30 -9.87 13.61
N LYS A 481 -8.95 -10.56 12.53
CA LYS A 481 -9.88 -11.06 11.51
C LYS A 481 -10.12 -12.57 11.64
N HIS A 482 -9.57 -13.18 12.68
CA HIS A 482 -9.48 -14.62 12.81
C HIS A 482 -10.68 -15.19 13.56
N ILE A 483 -11.40 -16.08 12.87
CA ILE A 483 -12.34 -17.02 13.46
C ILE A 483 -11.69 -18.43 13.34
N GLY A 484 -11.20 -18.91 12.19
CA GLY A 484 -10.71 -20.32 12.04
C GLY A 484 -9.20 -20.61 12.14
N ALA A 485 -8.53 -20.84 11.01
CA ALA A 485 -7.11 -21.22 10.93
C ALA A 485 -6.33 -20.27 10.01
N ILE A 486 -5.07 -19.96 10.34
CA ILE A 486 -4.18 -19.11 9.53
C ILE A 486 -3.40 -19.99 8.55
N GLN A 487 -3.74 -19.92 7.26
CA GLN A 487 -3.05 -20.70 6.23
C GLN A 487 -2.00 -19.87 5.51
N LEU A 488 -0.74 -20.31 5.63
CA LEU A 488 0.38 -19.70 4.91
C LEU A 488 0.51 -20.29 3.49
N PRO A 489 0.88 -19.48 2.49
CA PRO A 489 0.91 -19.93 1.11
C PRO A 489 2.05 -20.94 0.86
N ARG A 490 1.70 -22.14 0.37
CA ARG A 490 2.67 -23.08 -0.22
C ARG A 490 2.99 -22.74 -1.68
N ARG A 491 2.09 -22.00 -2.34
CA ARG A 491 2.22 -21.40 -3.68
C ARG A 491 1.64 -19.97 -3.62
N GLY A 492 2.22 -19.03 -4.36
CA GLY A 492 1.82 -17.62 -4.28
C GLY A 492 2.45 -16.90 -3.08
N LYS A 493 1.90 -15.75 -2.70
CA LYS A 493 2.40 -14.93 -1.59
C LYS A 493 1.34 -14.51 -0.59
N ASP A 494 0.07 -14.84 -0.82
CA ASP A 494 -1.04 -14.34 -0.01
C ASP A 494 -1.36 -15.28 1.16
N ILE A 495 -1.81 -14.72 2.28
CA ILE A 495 -2.25 -15.49 3.43
C ILE A 495 -3.77 -15.64 3.36
N TYR A 496 -4.27 -16.81 3.70
CA TYR A 496 -5.71 -17.12 3.69
C TYR A 496 -6.16 -17.41 5.12
N LEU A 497 -7.23 -16.76 5.56
CA LEU A 497 -7.90 -17.11 6.80
C LEU A 497 -9.19 -17.85 6.46
N ASN A 498 -9.30 -19.09 6.94
CA ASN A 498 -10.47 -19.90 6.67
C ASN A 498 -11.57 -19.62 7.72
N SER A 499 -12.79 -19.35 7.26
CA SER A 499 -13.99 -19.19 8.09
C SER A 499 -14.90 -20.40 7.91
N ASN A 500 -14.58 -21.49 8.59
CA ASN A 500 -15.37 -22.73 8.65
C ASN A 500 -15.58 -23.49 7.32
N VAL A 501 -15.43 -24.82 7.37
CA VAL A 501 -15.34 -25.71 6.19
C VAL A 501 -16.64 -25.79 5.37
N GLU A 502 -17.77 -25.35 5.94
CA GLU A 502 -19.10 -25.46 5.32
C GLU A 502 -19.52 -24.28 4.44
N SER A 503 -18.78 -23.17 4.40
CA SER A 503 -19.11 -22.01 3.56
C SER A 503 -17.86 -21.30 3.01
N PRO A 504 -17.35 -21.72 1.84
CA PRO A 504 -16.15 -21.17 1.21
C PRO A 504 -16.23 -19.68 0.79
N SER A 505 -17.38 -19.02 0.98
CA SER A 505 -17.64 -17.66 0.51
C SER A 505 -17.11 -16.54 1.41
N GLU A 506 -16.51 -16.85 2.56
CA GLU A 506 -16.05 -15.87 3.56
C GLU A 506 -14.54 -15.89 3.86
N ASN A 507 -13.73 -16.56 3.02
CA ASN A 507 -12.28 -16.61 3.20
C ASN A 507 -11.63 -15.22 3.10
N ILE A 508 -11.11 -14.70 4.21
CA ILE A 508 -10.38 -13.42 4.22
C ILE A 508 -8.99 -13.65 3.63
N VAL A 509 -8.67 -12.90 2.58
CA VAL A 509 -7.37 -13.00 1.91
C VAL A 509 -6.51 -11.80 2.24
N PHE A 510 -5.34 -12.06 2.80
CA PHE A 510 -4.30 -11.09 3.06
C PHE A 510 -3.34 -11.07 1.87
N LYS A 511 -3.45 -10.03 1.04
CA LYS A 511 -2.66 -9.88 -0.18
C LYS A 511 -1.28 -9.31 0.12
N TRP A 512 -0.24 -9.92 -0.42
CA TRP A 512 1.13 -9.45 -0.26
C TRP A 512 1.44 -8.23 -1.15
N ASN A 513 1.76 -7.08 -0.53
CA ASN A 513 2.02 -5.82 -1.26
C ASN A 513 3.51 -5.48 -1.45
N GLY A 514 4.41 -6.44 -1.19
CA GLY A 514 5.86 -6.21 -1.27
C GLY A 514 6.50 -5.68 0.02
N TYR A 515 5.71 -5.31 1.03
CA TYR A 515 6.21 -4.90 2.33
C TYR A 515 5.47 -5.57 3.49
N SER A 516 4.15 -5.72 3.40
CA SER A 516 3.27 -6.30 4.41
C SER A 516 2.04 -6.92 3.70
N PHE A 517 0.91 -7.03 4.41
CA PHE A 517 -0.35 -7.54 3.87
C PHE A 517 -1.47 -6.51 3.91
N SER A 518 -2.34 -6.52 2.90
CA SER A 518 -3.62 -5.79 2.87
C SER A 518 -4.80 -6.77 2.92
N VAL A 519 -5.90 -6.40 3.57
CA VAL A 519 -7.07 -7.26 3.75
C VAL A 519 -8.02 -7.10 2.57
N LYS A 520 -8.34 -8.19 1.87
CA LYS A 520 -9.46 -8.26 0.93
C LYS A 520 -10.59 -9.04 1.60
N LYS A 521 -11.75 -8.41 1.76
CA LYS A 521 -13.00 -9.11 2.12
C LYS A 521 -13.52 -9.89 0.93
#